data_AF-W0SAV8-F1
#
_entry.id   AF-W0SAV8-F1
#
_cell.length_a   1.000
_cell.length_b   1.000
_cell.length_c   1.000
_cell.angle_alpha   90.00
_cell.angle_beta   90.00
_cell.angle_gamma   90.00
#
_symmetry.space_group_name_H-M   'P 1'
#
loop_
_entity.id
_entity.type
_entity.pdbx_description
1 polymer ?
#
loop_
_entity_poly.entity_id
_entity_poly.type
_entity_poly.pdbx_seq_one_letter_code
_entity_poly.pdbx_strand_id
1 'polypeptide(L)'
;MLMVLPSARGVRLLDYIERQTGWRASLADVRKRSPFESWPISVRHNLLVSALWLLDDWPERFVRAATAAGLSQSRILRGELLPFWFESEIRLNLGAGFPAPTGEEARQAAAYLVKDGKKISGCAVGRLIGSRNSAAARGYAKDKPVAMTDADFEHVIDKLSVEIKGLRPRSPKRLILQRDRTIYRLMRATGWSVKKLLGMTVGDAAGLASTPKGEREYSGEVAGLLLTYLRDTRRHLASECRSDALFIQWRGGVLCGKVWSCRSQKCKKPPKPGSHANGRSHRT
;
A
#
# COMPACT_ATOMS: atom_id res chain seq x y z
N MET A 1 3.53 -25.68 23.03
CA MET A 1 2.30 -25.92 22.24
C MET A 1 1.04 -25.37 22.91
N LEU A 2 0.79 -25.65 24.20
CA LEU A 2 -0.37 -25.13 24.94
C LEU A 2 -0.44 -23.61 25.06
N MET A 3 0.68 -22.89 24.89
CA MET A 3 0.69 -21.42 24.78
C MET A 3 0.31 -20.91 23.38
N VAL A 4 0.58 -21.71 22.34
CA VAL A 4 0.36 -21.32 20.93
C VAL A 4 -1.09 -21.48 20.53
N LEU A 5 -1.72 -22.60 20.89
CA LEU A 5 -3.11 -22.94 20.57
C LEU A 5 -4.14 -21.89 21.04
N PRO A 6 -4.13 -21.41 22.30
CA PRO A 6 -5.11 -20.44 22.78
C PRO A 6 -4.87 -19.01 22.27
N SER A 7 -3.68 -18.74 21.72
CA SER A 7 -3.38 -17.42 21.17
C SER A 7 -4.31 -17.12 19.98
N ALA A 8 -4.49 -15.84 19.67
CA ALA A 8 -5.18 -15.40 18.44
C ALA A 8 -4.59 -16.01 17.14
N ARG A 9 -3.40 -16.63 17.23
CA ARG A 9 -2.69 -17.27 16.12
C ARG A 9 -2.99 -18.76 16.04
N GLY A 10 -3.21 -19.42 17.18
CA GLY A 10 -3.58 -20.83 17.27
C GLY A 10 -5.02 -21.12 16.85
N VAL A 11 -5.90 -20.11 16.82
CA VAL A 11 -7.29 -20.28 16.36
C VAL A 11 -7.40 -20.96 15.00
N ARG A 12 -6.59 -20.57 14.02
CA ARG A 12 -6.62 -21.21 12.68
C ARG A 12 -6.16 -22.66 12.71
N LEU A 13 -5.23 -22.98 13.59
CA LEU A 13 -4.71 -24.33 13.76
C LEU A 13 -5.75 -25.20 14.46
N LEU A 14 -6.45 -24.64 15.45
CA LEU A 14 -7.57 -25.31 16.11
C LEU A 14 -8.73 -25.51 15.14
N ASP A 15 -9.18 -24.50 14.40
CA ASP A 15 -10.20 -24.64 13.34
C ASP A 15 -9.84 -25.75 12.35
N TYR A 16 -8.56 -25.91 12.02
CA TYR A 16 -8.08 -27.00 11.18
C TYR A 16 -8.23 -28.36 11.87
N ILE A 17 -7.80 -28.49 13.13
CA ILE A 17 -7.93 -29.72 13.93
C ILE A 17 -9.40 -30.12 14.08
N GLU A 18 -10.29 -29.17 14.37
CA GLU A 18 -11.73 -29.45 14.52
C GLU A 18 -12.31 -30.06 13.25
N ARG A 19 -11.90 -29.57 12.07
CA ARG A 19 -12.32 -30.13 10.78
C ARG A 19 -11.77 -31.52 10.52
N GLN A 20 -10.57 -31.83 11.03
CA GLN A 20 -9.94 -33.13 10.83
C GLN A 20 -10.42 -34.20 11.82
N THR A 21 -10.79 -33.80 13.03
CA THR A 21 -11.08 -34.71 14.15
C THR A 21 -12.55 -34.73 14.56
N GLY A 22 -13.32 -33.70 14.20
CA GLY A 22 -14.70 -33.49 14.67
C GLY A 22 -14.80 -32.96 16.10
N TRP A 23 -13.69 -32.77 16.81
CA TRP A 23 -13.69 -32.22 18.17
C TRP A 23 -14.02 -30.73 18.13
N ARG A 24 -15.00 -30.29 18.92
CA ARG A 24 -15.34 -28.87 19.05
C ARG A 24 -14.59 -28.26 20.24
N ALA A 25 -13.56 -27.48 19.98
CA ALA A 25 -12.95 -26.58 20.94
C ALA A 25 -13.72 -25.25 20.93
N SER A 26 -14.66 -25.06 21.87
CA SER A 26 -15.29 -23.74 22.07
C SER A 26 -14.22 -22.72 22.50
N LEU A 27 -13.67 -21.97 21.55
CA LEU A 27 -12.62 -20.96 21.79
C LEU A 27 -13.16 -19.57 22.07
N ALA A 28 -14.49 -19.41 22.12
CA ALA A 28 -15.12 -18.15 22.48
C ALA A 28 -14.62 -17.65 23.85
N ASP A 29 -14.36 -18.59 24.78
CA ASP A 29 -13.96 -18.31 26.16
C ASP A 29 -12.45 -18.10 26.35
N VAL A 30 -11.63 -18.59 25.41
CA VAL A 30 -10.16 -18.59 25.50
C VAL A 30 -9.53 -17.22 25.24
N ARG A 31 -10.32 -16.23 24.80
CA ARG A 31 -9.84 -14.87 24.53
C ARG A 31 -9.53 -14.04 25.79
N LYS A 32 -9.90 -14.52 26.98
CA LYS A 32 -9.57 -13.84 28.25
C LYS A 32 -8.12 -14.17 28.65
N ARG A 33 -7.34 -13.14 29.00
CA ARG A 33 -5.96 -13.27 29.53
C ARG A 33 -5.96 -13.83 30.95
N SER A 34 -6.54 -15.00 31.14
CA SER A 34 -6.59 -15.69 32.42
C SER A 34 -5.61 -16.87 32.40
N PRO A 35 -4.98 -17.24 33.54
CA PRO A 35 -4.09 -18.39 33.62
C PRO A 35 -4.77 -19.66 33.10
N PHE A 36 -4.00 -20.59 32.52
CA PHE A 36 -4.54 -21.82 31.95
C PHE A 36 -5.42 -22.59 32.94
N GLU A 37 -5.00 -22.64 34.21
CA GLU A 37 -5.67 -23.35 35.32
C GLU A 37 -7.07 -22.80 35.62
N SER A 38 -7.30 -21.51 35.31
CA SER A 38 -8.58 -20.85 35.55
C SER A 38 -9.63 -21.13 34.49
N TRP A 39 -9.27 -21.81 33.40
CA TRP A 39 -10.21 -22.13 32.33
C TRP A 39 -11.10 -23.33 32.68
N PRO A 40 -12.34 -23.38 32.14
CA PRO A 40 -13.22 -24.53 32.31
C PRO A 40 -12.53 -25.85 31.96
N ILE A 41 -12.82 -26.91 32.72
CA ILE A 41 -12.18 -28.22 32.56
C ILE A 41 -12.33 -28.77 31.14
N SER A 42 -13.48 -28.54 30.50
CA SER A 42 -13.76 -28.93 29.11
C SER A 42 -12.83 -28.24 28.11
N VAL A 43 -12.58 -26.94 28.28
CA VAL A 43 -11.69 -26.16 27.42
C VAL A 43 -10.24 -26.64 27.57
N ARG A 44 -9.79 -26.84 28.82
CA ARG A 44 -8.45 -27.37 29.11
C ARG A 44 -8.26 -28.75 28.49
N HIS A 45 -9.22 -29.64 28.67
CA HIS A 45 -9.23 -30.98 28.07
C HIS A 45 -9.09 -30.91 26.54
N ASN A 46 -9.91 -30.08 25.87
CA ASN A 46 -9.88 -29.99 24.41
C ASN A 46 -8.55 -29.41 23.88
N LEU A 47 -7.95 -28.45 24.58
CA LEU A 47 -6.63 -27.93 24.22
C LEU A 47 -5.52 -28.97 24.41
N LEU A 48 -5.58 -29.76 25.49
CA LEU A 48 -4.64 -30.85 25.74
C LEU A 48 -4.77 -31.93 24.67
N VAL A 49 -5.98 -32.38 24.36
CA VAL A 49 -6.23 -33.36 23.31
C VAL A 49 -5.79 -32.85 21.94
N SER A 50 -6.04 -31.58 21.63
CA SER A 50 -5.56 -30.96 20.38
C SER A 50 -4.03 -30.87 20.33
N ALA A 51 -3.38 -30.56 21.45
CA ALA A 51 -1.93 -30.54 21.54
C ALA A 51 -1.34 -31.94 21.35
N LEU A 52 -1.89 -32.94 22.03
CA LEU A 52 -1.48 -34.34 21.86
C LEU A 52 -1.68 -34.81 20.42
N TRP A 53 -2.82 -34.46 19.81
CA TRP A 53 -3.07 -34.80 18.41
C TRP A 53 -2.04 -34.17 17.48
N LEU A 54 -1.62 -32.93 17.68
CA LEU A 54 -0.58 -32.31 16.86
C LEU A 54 0.83 -32.86 17.14
N LEU A 55 1.07 -33.42 18.33
CA LEU A 55 2.34 -34.04 18.72
C LEU A 55 2.44 -35.52 18.32
N ASP A 56 1.31 -36.14 18.00
CA ASP A 56 1.31 -37.45 17.36
C ASP A 56 1.95 -37.33 15.98
N ASP A 57 2.97 -38.15 15.68
CA ASP A 57 3.78 -38.03 14.45
C ASP A 57 4.48 -36.65 14.33
N TRP A 58 5.17 -36.27 15.42
CA TRP A 58 5.96 -35.04 15.48
C TRP A 58 7.31 -35.18 14.75
N PRO A 59 7.73 -34.18 13.93
CA PRO A 59 7.10 -32.87 13.68
C PRO A 59 6.12 -32.81 12.49
N GLU A 60 6.01 -33.88 11.70
CA GLU A 60 5.36 -33.90 10.39
C GLU A 60 3.91 -33.45 10.45
N ARG A 61 3.14 -33.97 11.40
CA ARG A 61 1.72 -33.63 11.52
C ARG A 61 1.52 -32.16 11.88
N PHE A 62 2.31 -31.62 12.79
CA PHE A 62 2.25 -30.22 13.16
C PHE A 62 2.58 -29.32 11.97
N VAL A 63 3.66 -29.62 11.24
CA VAL A 63 4.09 -28.85 10.06
C VAL A 63 3.00 -28.86 8.99
N ARG A 64 2.42 -30.03 8.70
CA ARG A 64 1.31 -30.19 7.75
C ARG A 64 0.09 -29.38 8.17
N ALA A 65 -0.31 -29.47 9.43
CA ALA A 65 -1.45 -28.72 9.96
C ALA A 65 -1.22 -27.20 9.95
N ALA A 66 -0.02 -26.74 10.36
CA ALA A 66 0.35 -25.33 10.35
C ALA A 66 0.38 -24.76 8.93
N THR A 67 0.94 -25.51 7.97
CA THR A 67 0.96 -25.14 6.55
C THR A 67 -0.44 -25.05 5.97
N ALA A 68 -1.30 -26.05 6.22
CA ALA A 68 -2.69 -26.04 5.78
C ALA A 68 -3.52 -24.91 6.40
N ALA A 69 -3.22 -24.53 7.64
CA ALA A 69 -3.83 -23.38 8.33
C ALA A 69 -3.26 -22.01 7.89
N GLY A 70 -2.27 -21.99 6.99
CA GLY A 70 -1.61 -20.78 6.51
C GLY A 70 -0.83 -20.03 7.60
N LEU A 71 -0.21 -20.78 8.53
CA LEU A 71 0.66 -20.23 9.56
C LEU A 71 2.11 -20.20 9.06
N SER A 72 2.75 -19.03 9.14
CA SER A 72 4.16 -18.86 8.83
C SER A 72 5.03 -18.97 10.08
N GLN A 73 6.31 -19.35 9.94
CA GLN A 73 7.31 -19.29 11.02
C GLN A 73 7.24 -17.96 11.78
N SER A 74 7.29 -16.83 11.06
CA SER A 74 7.26 -15.49 11.65
C SER A 74 6.00 -15.21 12.48
N ARG A 75 4.89 -15.91 12.20
CA ARG A 75 3.65 -15.77 12.94
C ARG A 75 3.66 -16.63 14.20
N ILE A 76 4.25 -17.82 14.15
CA ILE A 76 4.33 -18.74 15.29
C ILE A 76 5.39 -18.25 16.29
N LEU A 77 6.59 -17.89 15.81
CA LEU A 77 7.72 -17.47 16.66
C LEU A 77 7.59 -16.07 17.27
N ARG A 78 6.57 -15.29 16.91
CA ARG A 78 6.44 -13.91 17.38
C ARG A 78 5.90 -13.86 18.81
N GLY A 79 6.70 -13.75 19.86
CA GLY A 79 6.15 -13.49 21.20
C GLY A 79 6.83 -14.28 22.29
N GLU A 80 6.06 -15.12 22.99
CA GLU A 80 6.57 -15.91 24.12
C GLU A 80 7.71 -16.85 23.70
N LEU A 81 8.60 -17.10 24.66
CA LEU A 81 9.70 -18.04 24.51
C LEU A 81 9.13 -19.46 24.35
N LEU A 82 9.48 -20.09 23.23
CA LEU A 82 9.13 -21.49 22.97
C LEU A 82 10.29 -22.38 23.42
N PRO A 83 10.02 -23.63 23.86
CA PRO A 83 11.09 -24.59 24.08
C PRO A 83 11.95 -24.76 22.82
N PHE A 84 13.26 -24.86 23.00
CA PHE A 84 14.24 -24.95 21.90
C PHE A 84 13.87 -26.00 20.86
N TRP A 85 13.48 -27.21 21.30
CA TRP A 85 13.10 -28.32 20.42
C TRP A 85 11.88 -28.01 19.54
N PHE A 86 10.96 -27.18 20.02
CA PHE A 86 9.76 -26.81 19.26
C PHE A 86 10.09 -25.68 18.28
N GLU A 87 10.89 -24.71 18.73
CA GLU A 87 11.36 -23.61 17.89
C GLU A 87 12.26 -24.08 16.74
N SER A 88 13.17 -25.03 16.98
CA SER A 88 14.06 -25.58 15.96
C SER A 88 13.26 -26.19 14.81
N GLU A 89 12.26 -27.02 15.09
CA GLU A 89 11.42 -27.64 14.07
C GLU A 89 10.57 -26.62 13.31
N ILE A 90 10.07 -25.58 13.97
CA ILE A 90 9.37 -24.48 13.28
C ILE A 90 10.32 -23.74 12.34
N ARG A 91 11.56 -23.48 12.75
CA ARG A 91 12.56 -22.80 11.91
C ARG A 91 12.96 -23.63 10.71
N LEU A 92 13.17 -24.93 10.91
CA LEU A 92 13.59 -25.87 9.88
C LEU A 92 12.47 -26.14 8.86
N ASN A 93 11.24 -26.38 9.34
CA ASN A 93 10.16 -26.89 8.49
C ASN A 93 9.13 -25.83 8.07
N LEU A 94 8.93 -24.77 8.86
CA LEU A 94 7.97 -23.70 8.57
C LEU A 94 8.64 -22.36 8.24
N GLY A 95 9.95 -22.25 8.46
CA GLY A 95 10.73 -21.16 7.90
C GLY A 95 10.76 -21.31 6.41
N ALA A 96 10.37 -20.27 5.66
CA ALA A 96 10.56 -20.25 4.22
C ALA A 96 12.02 -20.67 3.94
N GLY A 97 12.31 -21.81 3.34
CA GLY A 97 11.58 -22.46 2.25
C GLY A 97 12.03 -21.76 0.98
N PHE A 98 12.96 -22.41 0.28
CA PHE A 98 13.78 -21.97 -0.85
C PHE A 98 15.01 -21.12 -0.48
N PRO A 99 16.21 -21.45 -1.02
CA PRO A 99 17.35 -20.55 -0.96
C PRO A 99 16.92 -19.16 -1.45
N ALA A 100 17.51 -18.12 -0.88
CA ALA A 100 17.25 -16.76 -1.35
C ALA A 100 17.41 -16.74 -2.88
N PRO A 101 16.42 -16.21 -3.63
CA PRO A 101 16.45 -16.30 -5.07
C PRO A 101 17.77 -15.81 -5.62
N THR A 102 18.43 -16.60 -6.44
CA THR A 102 19.75 -16.27 -6.97
C THR A 102 19.64 -15.15 -7.99
N GLY A 103 20.76 -14.49 -8.29
CA GLY A 103 20.81 -13.51 -9.39
C GLY A 103 20.47 -14.12 -10.75
N GLU A 104 20.65 -15.44 -10.92
CA GLU A 104 20.27 -16.18 -12.13
C GLU A 104 18.75 -16.35 -12.24
N GLU A 105 18.07 -16.76 -11.17
CA GLU A 105 16.61 -16.87 -11.16
C GLU A 105 15.93 -15.52 -11.43
N ALA A 106 16.48 -14.44 -10.88
CA ALA A 106 16.00 -13.10 -11.19
C ALA A 106 16.22 -12.70 -12.66
N ARG A 107 17.34 -13.14 -13.28
CA ARG A 107 17.61 -12.96 -14.72
C ARG A 107 16.63 -13.74 -15.60
N GLN A 108 16.42 -15.01 -15.30
CA GLN A 108 15.47 -15.86 -16.03
C GLN A 108 14.04 -15.33 -15.91
N ALA A 109 13.65 -14.89 -14.71
CA ALA A 109 12.36 -14.24 -14.48
C ALA A 109 12.19 -12.94 -15.28
N ALA A 110 13.24 -12.11 -15.36
CA ALA A 110 13.22 -10.91 -16.20
C ALA A 110 13.11 -11.26 -17.70
N ALA A 111 13.88 -12.24 -18.18
CA ALA A 111 13.83 -12.71 -19.57
C ALA A 111 12.44 -13.27 -19.94
N TYR A 112 11.80 -14.00 -19.03
CA TYR A 112 10.44 -14.48 -19.19
C TYR A 112 9.44 -13.31 -19.35
N LEU A 113 9.55 -12.27 -18.51
CA LEU A 113 8.68 -11.09 -18.61
C LEU A 113 8.85 -10.36 -19.95
N VAL A 114 10.07 -10.29 -20.49
CA VAL A 114 10.33 -9.73 -21.84
C VAL A 114 9.65 -10.55 -22.91
N LYS A 115 9.81 -11.88 -22.88
CA LYS A 115 9.19 -12.80 -23.85
C LYS A 115 7.66 -12.68 -23.85
N ASP A 116 7.08 -12.42 -22.69
CA ASP A 116 5.63 -12.25 -22.50
C ASP A 116 5.12 -10.82 -22.74
N GLY A 117 5.98 -9.92 -23.24
CA GLY A 117 5.64 -8.51 -23.51
C GLY A 117 5.28 -7.69 -22.26
N LYS A 118 5.61 -8.18 -21.06
CA LYS A 118 5.33 -7.51 -19.79
C LYS A 118 6.48 -6.58 -19.42
N LYS A 119 6.14 -5.41 -18.87
CA LYS A 119 7.14 -4.46 -18.37
C LYS A 119 7.94 -5.07 -17.22
N ILE A 120 9.27 -5.12 -17.38
CA ILE A 120 10.18 -5.55 -16.32
C ILE A 120 10.15 -4.53 -15.19
N SER A 121 9.97 -5.01 -13.96
CA SER A 121 10.17 -4.20 -12.77
C SER A 121 10.61 -5.10 -11.63
N GLY A 122 11.36 -4.58 -10.66
CA GLY A 122 11.73 -5.35 -9.48
C GLY A 122 10.53 -5.98 -8.76
N CYS A 123 9.37 -5.31 -8.75
CA CYS A 123 8.11 -5.88 -8.23
C CYS A 123 7.56 -7.03 -9.09
N ALA A 124 7.63 -6.93 -10.42
CA ALA A 124 7.15 -7.99 -11.32
C ALA A 124 8.07 -9.22 -11.24
N VAL A 125 9.39 -9.01 -11.27
CA VAL A 125 10.41 -10.06 -11.10
C VAL A 125 10.27 -10.71 -9.73
N GLY A 126 10.22 -9.92 -8.66
CA GLY A 126 10.05 -10.42 -7.29
C GLY A 126 8.77 -11.23 -7.10
N ARG A 127 7.66 -10.81 -7.73
CA ARG A 127 6.41 -11.58 -7.71
C ARG A 127 6.53 -12.91 -8.44
N LEU A 128 7.25 -12.95 -9.56
CA LEU A 128 7.44 -14.16 -10.35
C LEU A 128 8.31 -15.19 -9.62
N ILE A 129 9.36 -14.74 -8.92
CA ILE A 129 10.26 -15.60 -8.13
C ILE A 129 9.77 -15.87 -6.69
N GLY A 130 8.49 -15.61 -6.40
CA GLY A 130 7.87 -15.93 -5.11
C GLY A 130 8.24 -15.00 -3.94
N SER A 131 9.06 -13.95 -4.14
CA SER A 131 9.45 -13.03 -3.09
C SER A 131 9.36 -11.56 -3.53
N ARG A 132 8.36 -10.86 -3.02
CA ARG A 132 8.09 -9.44 -3.34
C ARG A 132 9.24 -8.48 -2.97
N ASN A 133 10.21 -8.92 -2.17
CA ASN A 133 11.31 -8.11 -1.62
C ASN A 133 12.69 -8.81 -1.73
N SER A 134 12.90 -9.69 -2.71
CA SER A 134 14.21 -10.35 -2.86
C SER A 134 15.31 -9.33 -3.19
N ALA A 135 16.47 -9.48 -2.56
CA ALA A 135 17.65 -8.68 -2.89
C ALA A 135 18.03 -8.85 -4.38
N ALA A 136 17.85 -10.06 -4.92
CA ALA A 136 18.09 -10.37 -6.33
C ALA A 136 17.19 -9.59 -7.31
N ALA A 137 15.95 -9.23 -6.94
CA ALA A 137 15.09 -8.43 -7.81
C ALA A 137 15.42 -6.92 -7.80
N ARG A 138 16.29 -6.45 -6.88
CA ARG A 138 16.61 -5.01 -6.77
C ARG A 138 17.38 -4.48 -7.99
N GLY A 139 18.16 -5.33 -8.67
CA GLY A 139 18.83 -4.96 -9.93
C GLY A 139 17.85 -4.48 -11.01
N TYR A 140 16.63 -5.04 -11.00
CA TYR A 140 15.53 -4.72 -11.93
C TYR A 140 14.60 -3.61 -11.41
N ALA A 141 14.85 -3.08 -10.22
CA ALA A 141 14.16 -1.88 -9.74
C ALA A 141 14.67 -0.60 -10.44
N LYS A 142 15.72 -0.71 -11.26
CA LYS A 142 16.38 0.41 -11.96
C LYS A 142 15.59 1.00 -13.10
N ASP A 143 14.45 0.42 -13.48
CA ASP A 143 13.43 1.18 -14.20
C ASP A 143 12.81 2.18 -13.22
N LYS A 144 13.59 3.22 -12.89
CA LYS A 144 13.03 4.47 -12.38
C LYS A 144 11.86 4.78 -13.29
N PRO A 145 10.65 5.03 -12.76
CA PRO A 145 9.54 5.41 -13.61
C PRO A 145 10.05 6.53 -14.52
N VAL A 146 10.00 6.26 -15.83
CA VAL A 146 10.47 7.20 -16.86
C VAL A 146 9.94 8.57 -16.47
N ALA A 147 10.85 9.55 -16.39
CA ALA A 147 10.47 10.91 -16.09
C ALA A 147 9.32 11.28 -17.03
N MET A 148 8.23 11.82 -16.47
CA MET A 148 7.03 12.07 -17.23
C MET A 148 7.37 13.07 -18.34
N THR A 149 7.06 12.73 -19.59
CA THR A 149 7.39 13.58 -20.74
C THR A 149 6.49 14.82 -20.77
N ASP A 150 6.85 15.86 -21.51
CA ASP A 150 5.99 17.04 -21.67
C ASP A 150 4.63 16.70 -22.27
N ALA A 151 4.60 15.76 -23.22
CA ALA A 151 3.35 15.25 -23.80
C ALA A 151 2.48 14.54 -22.74
N ASP A 152 3.08 13.78 -21.83
CA ASP A 152 2.36 13.16 -20.71
C ASP A 152 1.81 14.21 -19.74
N PHE A 153 2.56 15.29 -19.46
CA PHE A 153 2.08 16.40 -18.64
C PHE A 153 0.85 17.05 -19.28
N GLU A 154 0.93 17.41 -20.56
CA GLU A 154 -0.18 18.05 -21.28
C GLU A 154 -1.41 17.15 -21.32
N HIS A 155 -1.24 15.87 -21.64
CA HIS A 155 -2.35 14.92 -21.64
C HIS A 155 -3.06 14.85 -20.28
N VAL A 156 -2.32 14.81 -19.18
CA VAL A 156 -2.90 14.78 -17.83
C VAL A 156 -3.58 16.12 -17.50
N ILE A 157 -2.97 17.25 -17.85
CA ILE A 157 -3.52 18.59 -17.61
C ILE A 157 -4.84 18.78 -18.39
N ASP A 158 -4.89 18.36 -19.65
CA ASP A 158 -6.08 18.46 -20.50
C ASP A 158 -7.21 17.58 -20.00
N LYS A 159 -6.90 16.32 -19.65
CA LYS A 159 -7.87 15.41 -19.05
C LYS A 159 -8.49 16.01 -17.78
N LEU A 160 -7.65 16.53 -16.87
CA LEU A 160 -8.14 17.21 -15.66
C LEU A 160 -8.98 18.44 -16.00
N SER A 161 -8.62 19.20 -17.04
CA SER A 161 -9.36 20.38 -17.50
C SER A 161 -10.77 20.01 -17.97
N VAL A 162 -10.89 18.94 -18.76
CA VAL A 162 -12.19 18.40 -19.23
C VAL A 162 -13.04 17.93 -18.04
N GLU A 163 -12.46 17.17 -17.12
CA GLU A 163 -13.18 16.72 -15.92
C GLU A 163 -13.65 17.88 -15.04
N ILE A 164 -12.83 18.92 -14.87
CA ILE A 164 -13.16 20.11 -14.09
C ILE A 164 -14.34 20.87 -14.71
N LYS A 165 -14.39 21.01 -16.05
CA LYS A 165 -15.46 21.74 -16.75
C LYS A 165 -16.86 21.20 -16.43
N GLY A 166 -17.01 19.88 -16.29
CA GLY A 166 -18.29 19.24 -15.98
C GLY A 166 -18.72 19.26 -14.51
N LEU A 167 -17.92 19.82 -13.60
CA LEU A 167 -18.21 19.79 -12.16
C LEU A 167 -18.74 21.12 -11.64
N ARG A 168 -19.72 21.05 -10.73
CA ARG A 168 -20.29 22.22 -10.05
C ARG A 168 -19.19 23.11 -9.44
N PRO A 169 -19.31 24.44 -9.56
CA PRO A 169 -18.40 25.39 -8.90
C PRO A 169 -18.26 25.06 -7.41
N ARG A 170 -17.03 25.16 -6.89
CA ARG A 170 -16.69 24.90 -5.48
C ARG A 170 -17.05 23.51 -4.93
N SER A 171 -17.51 22.57 -5.76
CA SER A 171 -17.70 21.19 -5.29
C SER A 171 -16.37 20.60 -4.81
N PRO A 172 -16.38 19.73 -3.78
CA PRO A 172 -15.16 19.14 -3.22
C PRO A 172 -14.30 18.49 -4.30
N LYS A 173 -14.93 17.72 -5.20
CA LYS A 173 -14.25 17.05 -6.32
C LYS A 173 -13.57 18.06 -7.27
N ARG A 174 -14.22 19.18 -7.60
CA ARG A 174 -13.66 20.20 -8.48
C ARG A 174 -12.42 20.85 -7.88
N LEU A 175 -12.50 21.28 -6.62
CA LEU A 175 -11.37 21.92 -5.91
C LEU A 175 -10.16 20.99 -5.81
N ILE A 176 -10.45 19.73 -5.49
CA ILE A 176 -9.47 18.66 -5.45
C ILE A 176 -8.78 18.48 -6.81
N LEU A 177 -9.52 18.44 -7.92
CA LEU A 177 -8.94 18.28 -9.26
C LEU A 177 -8.20 19.54 -9.72
N GLN A 178 -8.67 20.73 -9.34
CA GLN A 178 -7.97 21.99 -9.59
C GLN A 178 -6.61 22.00 -8.88
N ARG A 179 -6.56 21.58 -7.61
CA ARG A 179 -5.29 21.38 -6.88
C ARG A 179 -4.36 20.43 -7.63
N ASP A 180 -4.86 19.26 -8.03
CA ASP A 180 -4.05 18.26 -8.72
C ASP A 180 -3.52 18.81 -10.06
N ARG A 181 -4.34 19.53 -10.83
CA ARG A 181 -3.94 20.20 -12.07
C ARG A 181 -2.85 21.26 -11.82
N THR A 182 -2.98 22.06 -10.76
CA THR A 182 -1.94 23.03 -10.38
C THR A 182 -0.62 22.35 -10.06
N ILE A 183 -0.63 21.24 -9.31
CA ILE A 183 0.59 20.48 -9.00
C ILE A 183 1.28 20.03 -10.30
N TYR A 184 0.54 19.48 -11.25
CA TYR A 184 1.12 19.07 -12.54
C TYR A 184 1.68 20.23 -13.36
N ARG A 185 0.98 21.37 -13.40
CA ARG A 185 1.48 22.57 -14.07
C ARG A 185 2.78 23.10 -13.45
N LEU A 186 2.84 23.14 -12.11
CA LEU A 186 4.04 23.57 -11.41
C LEU A 186 5.20 22.60 -11.64
N MET A 187 4.95 21.28 -11.58
CA MET A 187 5.97 20.27 -11.89
C MET A 187 6.54 20.47 -13.30
N ARG A 188 5.69 20.73 -14.29
CA ARG A 188 6.12 20.99 -15.66
C ARG A 188 6.93 22.29 -15.78
N ALA A 189 6.39 23.39 -15.24
CA ALA A 189 7.02 24.71 -15.37
C ALA A 189 8.34 24.85 -14.59
N THR A 190 8.58 24.03 -13.57
CA THR A 190 9.74 24.17 -12.67
C THR A 190 10.69 22.98 -12.66
N GLY A 191 10.29 21.84 -13.23
CA GLY A 191 10.98 20.56 -13.07
C GLY A 191 10.98 20.02 -11.63
N TRP A 192 10.25 20.63 -10.68
CA TRP A 192 10.30 20.21 -9.29
C TRP A 192 9.66 18.84 -9.08
N SER A 193 10.29 18.03 -8.23
CA SER A 193 9.71 16.77 -7.80
C SER A 193 8.43 17.01 -6.99
N VAL A 194 7.50 16.05 -7.05
CA VAL A 194 6.31 16.03 -6.19
C VAL A 194 6.69 16.17 -4.72
N LYS A 195 7.77 15.51 -4.28
CA LYS A 195 8.22 15.56 -2.89
C LYS A 195 8.54 16.99 -2.46
N LYS A 196 9.20 17.76 -3.33
CA LYS A 196 9.50 19.18 -3.08
C LYS A 196 8.20 19.98 -3.00
N LEU A 197 7.32 19.87 -3.99
CA LEU A 197 6.04 20.61 -4.03
C LEU A 197 5.16 20.32 -2.82
N LEU A 198 5.00 19.05 -2.42
CA LEU A 198 4.19 18.67 -1.26
C LEU A 198 4.81 19.09 0.08
N GLY A 199 6.11 19.39 0.10
CA GLY A 199 6.81 19.93 1.27
C GLY A 199 6.79 21.45 1.35
N MET A 200 6.25 22.16 0.37
CA MET A 200 6.18 23.62 0.38
C MET A 200 5.09 24.13 1.32
N THR A 201 5.36 25.29 1.92
CA THR A 201 4.43 26.07 2.74
C THR A 201 3.79 27.19 1.93
N VAL A 202 2.75 27.82 2.49
CA VAL A 202 2.16 29.05 1.94
C VAL A 202 3.18 30.19 1.95
N GLY A 203 4.06 30.25 2.95
CA GLY A 203 5.16 31.22 3.03
C GLY A 203 6.13 31.07 1.87
N ASP A 204 6.53 29.83 1.54
CA ASP A 204 7.40 29.57 0.39
C ASP A 204 6.76 30.03 -0.93
N ALA A 205 5.47 29.76 -1.10
CA ALA A 205 4.72 30.19 -2.28
C ALA A 205 4.60 31.72 -2.38
N ALA A 206 4.39 32.41 -1.26
CA ALA A 206 4.35 33.87 -1.21
C ALA A 206 5.72 34.47 -1.54
N GLY A 207 6.81 33.93 -0.97
CA GLY A 207 8.17 34.36 -1.29
C GLY A 207 8.51 34.22 -2.78
N LEU A 208 8.09 33.11 -3.39
CA LEU A 208 8.23 32.88 -4.84
C LEU A 208 7.38 33.84 -5.69
N ALA A 209 6.19 34.22 -5.21
CA ALA A 209 5.32 35.14 -5.92
C ALA A 209 5.78 36.61 -5.81
N SER A 210 6.49 36.96 -4.74
CA SER A 210 6.99 38.32 -4.48
C SER A 210 8.39 38.59 -5.03
N THR A 211 9.06 37.58 -5.61
CA THR A 211 10.41 37.78 -6.16
C THR A 211 10.33 38.71 -7.39
N PRO A 212 11.16 39.76 -7.50
CA PRO A 212 11.13 40.70 -8.64
C PRO A 212 11.33 39.97 -9.97
N LYS A 213 10.62 40.45 -11.02
CA LYS A 213 10.82 40.00 -12.41
C LYS A 213 12.25 40.34 -12.84
N GLY A 214 13.17 39.39 -12.73
CA GLY A 214 14.57 39.58 -13.16
C GLY A 214 15.54 38.55 -12.61
N GLU A 215 15.30 38.02 -11.41
CA GLU A 215 16.27 37.12 -10.75
C GLU A 215 16.07 35.62 -11.08
N ARG A 216 14.93 35.23 -11.65
CA ARG A 216 14.65 33.84 -12.04
C ARG A 216 13.82 33.75 -13.32
N GLU A 217 14.31 32.92 -14.24
CA GLU A 217 13.78 32.63 -15.58
C GLU A 217 12.31 32.15 -15.57
N TYR A 218 11.82 31.59 -14.46
CA TYR A 218 10.49 30.96 -14.36
C TYR A 218 9.46 31.77 -13.53
N SER A 219 9.78 33.01 -13.12
CA SER A 219 9.05 33.70 -12.04
C SER A 219 7.58 34.03 -12.37
N GLY A 220 7.28 34.50 -13.59
CA GLY A 220 5.96 35.03 -13.93
C GLY A 220 4.83 33.98 -13.95
N GLU A 221 5.03 32.89 -14.71
CA GLU A 221 4.02 31.83 -14.85
C GLU A 221 3.81 31.10 -13.51
N VAL A 222 4.90 30.75 -12.84
CA VAL A 222 4.86 30.02 -11.56
C VAL A 222 4.16 30.86 -10.49
N ALA A 223 4.46 32.15 -10.39
CA ALA A 223 3.77 33.06 -9.49
C ALA A 223 2.27 33.13 -9.81
N GLY A 224 1.89 33.27 -11.09
CA GLY A 224 0.50 33.29 -11.52
C GLY A 224 -0.26 32.02 -11.14
N LEU A 225 0.35 30.84 -11.32
CA LEU A 225 -0.23 29.55 -10.93
C LEU A 225 -0.42 29.45 -9.42
N LEU A 226 0.58 29.84 -8.63
CA LEU A 226 0.54 29.81 -7.17
C LEU A 226 -0.53 30.76 -6.63
N LEU A 227 -0.56 32.01 -7.08
CA LEU A 227 -1.54 33.01 -6.66
C LEU A 227 -2.97 32.59 -7.00
N THR A 228 -3.20 32.10 -8.21
CA THR A 228 -4.51 31.59 -8.65
C THR A 228 -4.94 30.42 -7.76
N TYR A 229 -4.05 29.48 -7.47
CA TYR A 229 -4.36 28.35 -6.60
C TYR A 229 -4.65 28.79 -5.15
N LEU A 230 -3.84 29.67 -4.57
CA LEU A 230 -4.04 30.20 -3.22
C LEU A 230 -5.40 30.90 -3.09
N ARG A 231 -5.74 31.76 -4.04
CA ARG A 231 -6.97 32.55 -4.06
C ARG A 231 -8.21 31.68 -4.31
N ASP A 232 -8.19 30.86 -5.35
CA ASP A 232 -9.41 30.26 -5.91
C ASP A 232 -9.63 28.81 -5.48
N THR A 233 -8.58 28.11 -5.02
CA THR A 233 -8.68 26.67 -4.69
C THR A 233 -8.35 26.41 -3.22
N ARG A 234 -7.15 26.82 -2.76
CA ARG A 234 -6.66 26.49 -1.42
C ARG A 234 -7.55 27.07 -0.33
N ARG A 235 -7.99 28.33 -0.48
CA ARG A 235 -8.91 28.97 0.47
C ARG A 235 -10.16 28.13 0.74
N HIS A 236 -10.72 27.50 -0.29
CA HIS A 236 -11.90 26.64 -0.16
C HIS A 236 -11.58 25.23 0.33
N LEU A 237 -10.39 24.69 0.05
CA LEU A 237 -9.93 23.42 0.63
C LEU A 237 -9.61 23.53 2.13
N ALA A 238 -9.16 24.71 2.57
CA ALA A 238 -8.68 25.00 3.92
C ALA A 238 -9.78 25.43 4.90
N SER A 239 -11.06 25.33 4.55
CA SER A 239 -12.17 25.94 5.30
C SER A 239 -12.18 25.62 6.81
N GLU A 240 -11.59 24.49 7.21
CA GLU A 240 -11.56 24.01 8.59
C GLU A 240 -10.13 23.79 9.14
N CYS A 241 -9.07 24.14 8.39
CA CYS A 241 -7.70 23.71 8.73
C CYS A 241 -6.68 24.85 8.73
N ARG A 242 -5.95 24.97 9.83
CA ARG A 242 -4.87 25.96 10.04
C ARG A 242 -3.48 25.51 9.56
N SER A 243 -3.40 24.48 8.71
CA SER A 243 -2.09 24.04 8.18
C SER A 243 -1.47 25.12 7.30
N ASP A 244 -0.16 25.30 7.45
CA ASP A 244 0.70 26.16 6.64
C ASP A 244 1.14 25.49 5.32
N ALA A 245 0.91 24.19 5.15
CA ALA A 245 1.24 23.45 3.94
C ALA A 245 0.54 24.05 2.70
N LEU A 246 1.26 24.20 1.59
CA LEU A 246 0.73 24.76 0.36
C LEU A 246 -0.39 23.86 -0.23
N PHE A 247 -0.11 22.55 -0.32
CA PHE A 247 -1.07 21.57 -0.82
C PHE A 247 -1.68 20.75 0.31
N ILE A 248 -3.01 20.86 0.44
CA ILE A 248 -3.79 20.23 1.51
C ILE A 248 -4.86 19.31 0.95
N GLN A 249 -5.40 18.44 1.80
CA GLN A 249 -6.55 17.60 1.49
C GLN A 249 -7.87 18.36 1.67
N TRP A 250 -8.97 17.75 1.22
CA TRP A 250 -10.32 18.27 1.49
C TRP A 250 -10.63 18.17 2.98
N ARG A 251 -11.18 19.24 3.56
CA ARG A 251 -11.39 19.40 5.02
C ARG A 251 -10.10 19.40 5.84
N GLY A 252 -8.98 19.75 5.23
CA GLY A 252 -7.71 19.93 5.93
C GLY A 252 -6.79 18.73 5.96
N GLY A 253 -5.60 18.95 6.53
CA GLY A 253 -4.52 17.98 6.59
C GLY A 253 -3.54 18.10 5.41
N VAL A 254 -2.27 17.84 5.69
CA VAL A 254 -1.19 17.88 4.70
C VAL A 254 -1.41 16.80 3.63
N LEU A 255 -1.26 17.16 2.37
CA LEU A 255 -1.31 16.19 1.27
C LEU A 255 -0.02 15.36 1.25
N CYS A 256 -0.08 14.12 1.74
CA CYS A 256 1.10 13.26 1.78
C CYS A 256 1.35 12.53 0.45
N GLY A 257 2.60 12.12 0.22
CA GLY A 257 3.03 11.47 -1.02
C GLY A 257 2.28 10.17 -1.34
N LYS A 258 1.85 9.39 -0.33
CA LYS A 258 1.07 8.16 -0.53
C LYS A 258 -0.31 8.46 -1.11
N VAL A 259 -1.01 9.46 -0.56
CA VAL A 259 -2.33 9.89 -1.05
C VAL A 259 -2.22 10.47 -2.45
N TRP A 260 -1.21 11.32 -2.69
CA TRP A 260 -0.94 11.85 -4.02
C TRP A 260 -0.64 10.75 -5.05
N SER A 261 0.25 9.81 -4.74
CA SER A 261 0.65 8.73 -5.65
C SER A 261 -0.56 7.92 -6.13
N CYS A 262 -1.45 7.55 -5.21
CA CYS A 262 -2.66 6.80 -5.51
C CYS A 262 -3.61 7.57 -6.46
N ARG A 263 -3.66 8.90 -6.34
CA ARG A 263 -4.48 9.78 -7.20
C ARG A 263 -3.84 10.06 -8.55
N SER A 264 -2.54 10.35 -8.56
CA SER A 264 -1.74 10.57 -9.76
C SER A 264 -1.86 9.37 -10.70
N GLN A 265 -1.79 8.14 -10.15
CA GLN A 265 -1.99 6.92 -10.93
C GLN A 265 -3.36 6.84 -11.60
N LYS A 266 -4.43 7.35 -10.98
CA LYS A 266 -5.76 7.40 -11.61
C LYS A 266 -5.80 8.40 -12.77
N CYS A 267 -5.12 9.53 -12.63
CA CYS A 267 -5.06 10.57 -13.66
C CYS A 267 -4.30 10.06 -14.90
N LYS A 268 -3.21 9.30 -14.70
CA LYS A 268 -2.37 8.75 -15.76
C LYS A 268 -2.97 7.58 -16.54
N LYS A 269 -4.06 6.96 -16.06
CA LYS A 269 -4.66 5.84 -16.79
C LYS A 269 -5.31 6.35 -18.08
N PRO A 270 -5.01 5.76 -19.25
CA PRO A 270 -5.73 6.09 -20.47
C PRO A 270 -7.23 5.83 -20.28
N PRO A 271 -8.10 6.57 -20.99
CA PRO A 271 -9.52 6.26 -21.01
C PRO A 271 -9.71 4.80 -21.41
N LYS A 272 -10.62 4.08 -20.72
CA LYS A 272 -10.92 2.70 -21.10
C LYS A 272 -11.53 2.72 -22.51
N PRO A 273 -11.00 1.94 -23.48
CA PRO A 273 -11.65 1.80 -24.77
C PRO A 273 -13.08 1.31 -24.56
N GLY A 274 -14.06 2.02 -25.11
CA GLY A 274 -15.49 1.70 -24.96
C GLY A 274 -16.24 2.43 -23.83
N SER A 275 -15.58 3.28 -23.04
CA SER A 275 -16.30 4.22 -22.15
C SER A 275 -16.84 5.41 -22.94
N HIS A 276 -17.78 5.16 -23.86
CA HIS A 276 -18.57 6.24 -24.43
C HIS A 276 -19.30 6.94 -23.29
N ALA A 277 -19.10 8.25 -23.19
CA ALA A 277 -19.77 9.07 -22.20
C ALA A 277 -21.28 8.88 -22.39
N ASN A 278 -21.93 8.18 -21.45
CA ASN A 278 -23.37 8.14 -21.35
C ASN A 278 -23.85 9.58 -21.14
N GLY A 279 -24.11 10.27 -22.26
CA GLY A 279 -24.80 11.54 -22.30
C GLY A 279 -26.20 11.30 -21.78
N ARG A 280 -26.38 11.48 -20.47
CA ARG A 280 -27.70 11.73 -19.89
C ARG A 280 -28.14 13.07 -20.45
N SER A 281 -28.80 13.02 -21.60
CA SER A 281 -29.68 14.08 -22.08
C SER A 281 -30.76 14.25 -21.02
N HIS A 282 -30.64 15.31 -20.23
CA HIS A 282 -31.75 15.81 -19.44
C HIS A 282 -32.78 16.31 -20.46
N ARG A 283 -33.87 15.55 -20.63
CA ARG A 283 -35.10 16.09 -21.19
C ARG A 283 -35.56 17.20 -20.26
N THR A 284 -35.62 18.41 -20.83
CA THR A 284 -36.34 19.57 -20.32
C THR A 284 -37.82 19.26 -20.18
#